data_AF-A0A9E0BEB3-F1
#
_entry.id   AF-A0A9E0BEB3-F1
#
_cell.length_a   1.000
_cell.length_b   1.000
_cell.length_c   1.000
_cell.angle_alpha   90.00
_cell.angle_beta   90.00
_cell.angle_gamma   90.00
#
_symmetry.space_group_name_H-M   'P 1'
#
loop_
_entity.id
_entity.type
_entity.pdbx_description
1 polymer ?
#
loop_
_entity_poly.entity_id
_entity_poly.type
_entity_poly.pdbx_seq_one_letter_code
_entity_poly.pdbx_strand_id
1 'polypeptide(L)'
;MGINWKHRKVIVSIVMCVLLCVTAITAMMYTAFGAGSSNIKNVNAIQVYSNDKAGSADTSEGTDTTGNMDKAGSTDTTGNADTPGVSKLAASDNVLEGYCTFYDYVVAPYKGNVYGWGYKEYPKRSINTSSNYADNGKPKLTVGTIDQNFRANQHNCYVNSLNVNTCIYYNGGIKTTGSFSGIKKDYMNASQGIIEGLDKENYKNVLFNVDEPGLFSDAKKTGKTIYNNYKLTFDKQDNGNDSSTYTLKSVTSPSGDVTLAGDNFFPLNNADSNVLDCGYNAADGQKGTNYYFGMRYDISFSLNGYTGDLLYKFTGDDDLWVFVDGELVLDLGGIHPECGGDVDLWQTGPIARELQTVASRDKVNMSTNHTITVLYMERGGNASNCNMKFIVPNSARIDIADSGNLNFKKIDDRGNGLANAVFGITSKDNKENALTKTSVSDKNGIVSFDNLPVGKYILKEITAPDGYTGSGEEYNVEVVLDENDSSTAIATLTDNSGNVIAVTRTKVQYIDGKKSYAVENVFNSSIVNTRNVSIEDFIVDKQVRVEDWDNRTYKINLMTGISNNNGSYAEGDVINNVIIRDYIDSRFDIIADNNEIVTADKAADQPYSVNGGNIKYDKERNLLYVEW
;
A
#
# COMPACT_ATOMS: atom_id res chain seq x y z
N MET A 1 -38.59 -20.23 45.39
CA MET A 1 -39.46 -19.64 44.34
C MET A 1 -38.55 -19.31 43.17
N GLY A 2 -38.66 -19.85 41.97
CA GLY A 2 -39.79 -20.40 41.23
C GLY A 2 -39.51 -19.98 39.78
N ILE A 3 -39.22 -20.95 38.92
CA ILE A 3 -38.66 -20.83 37.57
C ILE A 3 -39.52 -19.92 36.67
N ASN A 4 -38.87 -19.06 35.88
CA ASN A 4 -39.32 -18.82 34.50
C ASN A 4 -38.12 -18.57 33.58
N TRP A 5 -37.65 -19.67 32.97
CA TRP A 5 -36.75 -19.70 31.83
C TRP A 5 -37.53 -19.33 30.57
N LYS A 6 -37.29 -18.16 29.99
CA LYS A 6 -37.52 -17.89 28.55
C LYS A 6 -36.70 -16.67 28.12
N HIS A 7 -35.91 -16.90 27.06
CA HIS A 7 -35.17 -15.90 26.26
C HIS A 7 -33.82 -15.39 26.78
N ARG A 8 -32.90 -16.32 27.03
CA ARG A 8 -31.47 -16.16 26.68
C ARG A 8 -31.15 -17.16 25.56
N LYS A 9 -31.25 -16.75 24.30
CA LYS A 9 -30.76 -17.49 23.11
C LYS A 9 -30.83 -16.60 21.86
N VAL A 10 -29.98 -15.58 21.78
CA VAL A 10 -29.50 -14.99 20.51
C VAL A 10 -28.11 -14.44 20.81
N ILE A 11 -27.16 -14.60 19.88
CA ILE A 11 -25.73 -14.20 19.95
C ILE A 11 -24.80 -15.20 20.68
N VAL A 12 -24.92 -16.50 20.37
CA VAL A 12 -23.77 -17.47 20.30
C VAL A 12 -23.89 -18.41 19.07
N SER A 13 -24.87 -18.21 18.18
CA SER A 13 -25.18 -19.14 17.07
C SER A 13 -24.71 -18.74 15.67
N ILE A 14 -23.73 -17.81 15.54
CA ILE A 14 -23.08 -17.56 14.24
C ILE A 14 -21.64 -18.09 14.19
N VAL A 15 -20.99 -18.28 15.34
CA VAL A 15 -19.61 -18.82 15.37
C VAL A 15 -19.56 -20.35 15.51
N MET A 16 -20.68 -21.00 15.85
CA MET A 16 -20.78 -22.48 15.94
C MET A 16 -21.52 -23.14 14.77
N CYS A 17 -21.94 -22.39 13.75
CA CYS A 17 -22.45 -22.93 12.48
C CYS A 17 -21.38 -23.02 11.38
N VAL A 18 -20.19 -22.44 11.58
CA VAL A 18 -19.07 -22.58 10.64
C VAL A 18 -18.16 -23.76 11.01
N LEU A 19 -18.18 -24.25 12.26
CA LEU A 19 -17.36 -25.40 12.69
C LEU A 19 -18.02 -26.78 12.54
N LEU A 20 -19.34 -26.86 12.32
CA LEU A 20 -20.05 -28.13 12.07
C LEU A 20 -20.31 -28.39 10.58
N CYS A 21 -20.08 -27.42 9.70
CA CYS A 21 -20.01 -27.67 8.25
C CYS A 21 -18.63 -28.13 7.77
N VAL A 22 -17.59 -28.08 8.62
CA VAL A 22 -16.22 -28.54 8.28
C VAL A 22 -15.92 -29.94 8.82
N THR A 23 -16.73 -30.48 9.73
CA THR A 23 -16.60 -31.85 10.24
C THR A 23 -17.64 -32.84 9.69
N ALA A 24 -18.62 -32.36 8.91
CA ALA A 24 -19.57 -33.23 8.20
C ALA A 24 -19.20 -33.52 6.73
N ILE A 25 -18.18 -32.86 6.18
CA ILE A 25 -17.65 -33.13 4.83
C ILE A 25 -16.54 -34.19 4.84
N THR A 26 -15.98 -34.52 6.01
CA THR A 26 -14.92 -35.53 6.17
C THR A 26 -15.39 -36.90 6.66
N ALA A 27 -16.70 -37.13 6.86
CA ALA A 27 -17.21 -38.41 7.40
C ALA A 27 -18.33 -39.09 6.57
N MET A 28 -18.69 -38.58 5.39
CA MET A 28 -19.61 -39.25 4.44
C MET A 28 -18.93 -39.72 3.14
N MET A 29 -17.63 -40.01 3.20
CA MET A 29 -16.89 -40.67 2.11
C MET A 29 -16.02 -41.82 2.63
N TYR A 30 -16.57 -42.63 3.54
CA TYR A 30 -16.08 -43.98 3.79
C TYR A 30 -17.28 -44.88 4.07
N THR A 31 -17.85 -45.41 2.99
CA THR A 31 -18.50 -46.73 2.83
C THR A 31 -19.63 -46.65 1.79
N ALA A 32 -19.23 -46.47 0.53
CA ALA A 32 -19.96 -46.99 -0.62
C ALA A 32 -18.93 -47.27 -1.72
N PHE A 33 -18.48 -48.52 -1.78
CA PHE A 33 -17.73 -49.07 -2.90
C PHE A 33 -18.51 -48.85 -4.22
N GLY A 34 -17.86 -48.26 -5.22
CA GLY A 34 -18.44 -48.09 -6.56
C GLY A 34 -17.57 -47.26 -7.51
N ALA A 35 -16.51 -47.89 -8.04
CA ALA A 35 -15.84 -47.67 -9.35
C ALA A 35 -15.65 -46.25 -9.95
N GLY A 36 -14.38 -45.95 -10.32
CA GLY A 36 -13.95 -44.91 -11.29
C GLY A 36 -13.41 -43.64 -10.62
N SER A 37 -12.19 -43.15 -10.82
CA SER A 37 -11.33 -43.12 -12.00
C SER A 37 -9.85 -43.22 -11.58
N SER A 38 -9.17 -44.22 -12.12
CA SER A 38 -7.73 -44.45 -12.06
C SER A 38 -7.03 -43.54 -13.07
N ASN A 39 -6.17 -42.61 -12.63
CA ASN A 39 -5.31 -41.81 -13.52
C ASN A 39 -3.85 -41.78 -13.05
N ILE A 40 -3.27 -42.97 -12.91
CA ILE A 40 -2.01 -43.26 -13.60
C ILE A 40 -2.46 -44.19 -14.71
N LYS A 41 -2.41 -43.76 -15.97
CA LYS A 41 -2.44 -44.75 -17.05
C LYS A 41 -1.14 -45.53 -16.88
N ASN A 42 -1.21 -46.66 -16.20
CA ASN A 42 -0.34 -47.79 -16.50
C ASN A 42 -0.34 -47.87 -18.02
N VAL A 43 0.78 -47.53 -18.66
CA VAL A 43 0.94 -47.84 -20.08
C VAL A 43 1.16 -49.34 -20.12
N ASN A 44 -0.01 -49.96 -20.18
CA ASN A 44 -0.38 -51.32 -20.50
C ASN A 44 0.75 -52.36 -20.70
N ALA A 45 0.52 -53.48 -20.04
CA ALA A 45 1.29 -54.71 -20.00
C ALA A 45 1.56 -55.36 -21.37
N ILE A 46 2.67 -55.10 -22.06
CA ILE A 46 2.98 -55.81 -23.32
C ILE A 46 3.38 -57.26 -23.02
N GLN A 47 2.76 -58.22 -23.71
CA GLN A 47 3.18 -59.62 -23.76
C GLN A 47 4.17 -59.86 -24.91
N VAL A 48 5.30 -60.49 -24.58
CA VAL A 48 6.39 -60.80 -25.53
C VAL A 48 6.84 -62.26 -25.36
N TYR A 49 7.20 -62.93 -26.46
CA TYR A 49 7.70 -64.32 -26.49
C TYR A 49 9.18 -64.40 -26.89
N SER A 50 9.97 -65.27 -26.27
CA SER A 50 11.38 -65.50 -26.68
C SER A 50 11.51 -66.63 -27.71
N ASN A 51 12.31 -66.43 -28.77
CA ASN A 51 12.51 -67.44 -29.84
C ASN A 51 13.64 -68.47 -29.62
N ASP A 52 14.31 -68.49 -28.47
CA ASP A 52 15.47 -69.36 -28.26
C ASP A 52 15.12 -70.73 -27.65
N LYS A 53 15.29 -71.78 -28.46
CA LYS A 53 15.51 -73.16 -27.99
C LYS A 53 16.93 -73.27 -27.43
N ALA A 54 17.02 -73.89 -26.25
CA ALA A 54 18.21 -74.04 -25.42
C ALA A 54 19.52 -74.41 -26.16
N GLY A 55 20.59 -73.68 -25.83
CA GLY A 55 21.99 -74.01 -26.10
C GLY A 55 22.85 -73.63 -24.89
N SER A 56 23.74 -74.54 -24.49
CA SER A 56 24.52 -74.57 -23.25
C SER A 56 25.86 -73.83 -23.33
N ALA A 57 26.29 -73.27 -22.17
CA ALA A 57 27.64 -72.83 -21.75
C ALA A 57 28.29 -71.72 -22.63
N ASP A 58 29.17 -70.83 -22.16
CA ASP A 58 30.28 -70.99 -21.24
C ASP A 58 30.80 -69.60 -20.78
N THR A 59 31.57 -69.66 -19.71
CA THR A 59 32.33 -68.66 -18.96
C THR A 59 33.11 -67.61 -19.75
N SER A 60 33.14 -66.38 -19.23
CA SER A 60 34.39 -65.63 -18.98
C SER A 60 34.08 -64.26 -18.36
N GLU A 61 34.22 -64.19 -17.03
CA GLU A 61 34.55 -62.92 -16.37
C GLU A 61 36.05 -62.70 -16.51
N GLY A 62 36.41 -61.54 -17.06
CA GLY A 62 37.77 -61.05 -17.11
C GLY A 62 37.81 -59.55 -16.87
N THR A 63 38.07 -59.22 -15.60
CA THR A 63 39.14 -58.33 -15.14
C THR A 63 39.00 -56.83 -15.48
N ASP A 64 38.75 -56.00 -14.46
CA ASP A 64 39.78 -55.30 -13.64
C ASP A 64 39.91 -53.87 -14.21
N THR A 65 39.84 -52.78 -13.47
CA THR A 65 40.65 -52.44 -12.31
C THR A 65 40.06 -51.18 -11.64
N THR A 66 40.09 -51.18 -10.30
CA THR A 66 40.58 -50.13 -9.37
C THR A 66 40.33 -48.64 -9.68
N GLY A 67 40.02 -47.76 -8.74
CA GLY A 67 40.15 -47.80 -7.28
C GLY A 67 39.31 -46.67 -6.65
N ASN A 68 38.73 -46.93 -5.49
CA ASN A 68 39.25 -46.51 -4.17
C ASN A 68 39.28 -44.98 -4.01
N MET A 69 38.23 -44.46 -3.36
CA MET A 69 38.28 -43.97 -1.97
C MET A 69 39.13 -42.71 -1.82
N ASP A 70 38.47 -41.61 -1.46
CA ASP A 70 38.86 -40.95 -0.22
C ASP A 70 37.65 -40.45 0.55
N LYS A 71 37.79 -40.58 1.87
CA LYS A 71 36.79 -40.41 2.91
C LYS A 71 37.23 -39.25 3.80
N ALA A 72 36.24 -38.60 4.39
CA ALA A 72 36.28 -37.82 5.61
C ALA A 72 36.71 -36.34 5.53
N GLY A 73 35.99 -35.52 6.29
CA GLY A 73 36.38 -34.14 6.56
C GLY A 73 35.29 -33.30 7.23
N SER A 74 34.88 -33.69 8.43
CA SER A 74 34.22 -32.79 9.39
C SER A 74 35.24 -31.77 9.88
N THR A 75 34.92 -30.47 9.86
CA THR A 75 35.35 -29.52 10.90
C THR A 75 34.43 -28.30 10.96
N ASP A 76 33.90 -28.11 12.16
CA ASP A 76 33.39 -26.86 12.74
C ASP A 76 34.45 -25.74 12.68
N THR A 77 34.04 -24.49 12.44
CA THR A 77 34.71 -23.30 12.98
C THR A 77 33.86 -22.05 12.81
N THR A 78 33.60 -21.45 13.96
CA THR A 78 33.16 -20.08 14.24
C THR A 78 33.83 -19.01 13.37
N GLY A 79 33.01 -18.09 12.83
CA GLY A 79 33.47 -16.88 12.15
C GLY A 79 32.44 -15.77 12.25
N ASN A 80 32.59 -14.94 13.28
CA ASN A 80 31.90 -13.66 13.46
C ASN A 80 32.23 -12.75 12.27
N ALA A 81 31.22 -12.33 11.51
CA ALA A 81 31.37 -11.31 10.46
C ALA A 81 30.55 -10.08 10.86
N ASP A 82 31.28 -9.06 11.29
CA ASP A 82 30.80 -7.70 11.52
C ASP A 82 29.94 -7.22 10.36
N THR A 83 28.74 -6.75 10.68
CA THR A 83 27.88 -6.03 9.74
C THR A 83 28.52 -4.66 9.47
N PRO A 84 28.84 -4.30 8.22
CA PRO A 84 29.25 -2.94 7.89
C PRO A 84 28.11 -1.98 8.23
N GLY A 85 28.43 -0.96 9.03
CA GLY A 85 27.49 0.01 9.57
C GLY A 85 26.59 0.60 8.49
N VAL A 86 25.28 0.45 8.70
CA VAL A 86 24.29 1.35 8.14
C VAL A 86 24.59 2.72 8.75
N SER A 87 25.12 3.63 7.92
CA SER A 87 25.23 5.03 8.27
C SER A 87 23.86 5.52 8.73
N LYS A 88 23.76 5.87 10.01
CA LYS A 88 22.70 6.72 10.53
C LYS A 88 22.67 7.97 9.65
N LEU A 89 21.66 8.08 8.79
CA LEU A 89 21.22 9.38 8.28
C LEU A 89 20.77 10.16 9.51
N ALA A 90 21.65 11.02 10.03
CA ALA A 90 21.30 11.96 11.08
C ALA A 90 20.29 12.94 10.48
N ALA A 91 19.02 12.83 10.90
CA ALA A 91 18.09 13.95 10.79
C ALA A 91 18.75 15.15 11.50
N SER A 92 18.80 16.31 10.85
CA SER A 92 19.40 17.50 11.43
C SER A 92 18.62 17.93 12.68
N ASP A 93 19.26 17.94 13.85
CA ASP A 93 18.66 18.23 15.17
C ASP A 93 18.03 19.64 15.33
N ASN A 94 18.09 20.49 14.28
CA ASN A 94 17.75 21.91 14.28
C ASN A 94 16.44 22.26 13.54
N VAL A 95 15.70 21.26 13.05
CA VAL A 95 14.40 21.49 12.38
C VAL A 95 13.36 20.51 12.89
N LEU A 96 12.09 20.91 12.81
CA LEU A 96 10.95 20.00 12.87
C LEU A 96 10.28 20.01 11.51
N GLU A 97 10.18 18.84 10.91
CA GLU A 97 9.61 18.67 9.58
C GLU A 97 8.48 17.63 9.61
N GLY A 98 7.52 17.81 8.74
CA GLY A 98 6.42 16.86 8.53
C GLY A 98 5.54 17.31 7.37
N TYR A 99 4.61 16.48 6.93
CA TYR A 99 3.73 16.86 5.84
C TYR A 99 2.54 17.70 6.33
N CYS A 100 1.81 18.25 5.38
CA CYS A 100 0.53 18.89 5.61
C CYS A 100 -0.42 18.50 4.48
N THR A 101 -1.71 18.62 4.76
CA THR A 101 -2.75 18.50 3.76
C THR A 101 -3.12 19.88 3.26
N PHE A 102 -2.95 20.11 1.96
CA PHE A 102 -3.52 21.25 1.28
C PHE A 102 -4.84 20.88 0.59
N TYR A 103 -5.77 21.83 0.61
CA TYR A 103 -7.04 21.78 -0.08
C TYR A 103 -7.08 22.95 -1.06
N ASP A 104 -6.94 22.69 -2.35
CA ASP A 104 -7.01 23.71 -3.40
C ASP A 104 -8.47 23.94 -3.81
N TYR A 105 -8.87 25.21 -3.94
CA TYR A 105 -10.25 25.61 -4.17
C TYR A 105 -10.41 26.48 -5.42
N VAL A 106 -11.18 25.98 -6.38
CA VAL A 106 -11.53 26.70 -7.60
C VAL A 106 -12.81 27.53 -7.34
N VAL A 107 -12.74 28.85 -7.34
CA VAL A 107 -13.80 29.80 -7.00
C VAL A 107 -14.62 30.27 -8.22
N ALA A 108 -14.02 30.84 -9.24
CA ALA A 108 -14.66 31.45 -10.41
C ALA A 108 -14.02 31.00 -11.74
N PRO A 109 -14.13 29.69 -12.09
CA PRO A 109 -13.48 29.14 -13.27
C PRO A 109 -14.12 29.63 -14.58
N TYR A 110 -13.29 30.04 -15.54
CA TYR A 110 -13.72 30.58 -16.82
C TYR A 110 -12.87 30.05 -18.00
N LYS A 111 -13.30 30.35 -19.23
CA LYS A 111 -12.53 30.12 -20.46
C LYS A 111 -12.57 31.38 -21.32
N GLY A 112 -11.47 31.65 -22.02
CA GLY A 112 -11.35 32.80 -22.92
C GLY A 112 -10.89 34.06 -22.18
N ASN A 113 -10.66 35.14 -22.91
CA ASN A 113 -10.28 36.41 -22.29
C ASN A 113 -11.52 37.11 -21.74
N VAL A 114 -11.45 37.68 -20.54
CA VAL A 114 -12.54 38.48 -19.98
C VAL A 114 -12.83 39.64 -20.95
N TYR A 115 -14.10 39.85 -21.30
CA TYR A 115 -14.56 40.79 -22.33
C TYR A 115 -14.19 40.44 -23.79
N GLY A 116 -13.53 39.30 -24.03
CA GLY A 116 -13.18 38.81 -25.36
C GLY A 116 -14.25 37.90 -25.99
N TRP A 117 -14.23 37.79 -27.32
CA TRP A 117 -15.06 36.83 -28.04
C TRP A 117 -14.67 35.39 -27.63
N GLY A 118 -15.62 34.62 -27.09
CA GLY A 118 -15.38 33.28 -26.57
C GLY A 118 -15.22 33.19 -25.04
N TYR A 119 -15.40 34.29 -24.30
CA TYR A 119 -15.51 34.26 -22.84
C TYR A 119 -16.69 33.40 -22.39
N LYS A 120 -16.45 32.48 -21.45
CA LYS A 120 -17.48 31.62 -20.88
C LYS A 120 -17.18 31.32 -19.41
N GLU A 121 -18.18 31.56 -18.57
CA GLU A 121 -18.15 31.28 -17.14
C GLU A 121 -18.63 29.85 -16.85
N TYR A 122 -18.05 29.21 -15.84
CA TYR A 122 -18.43 27.86 -15.41
C TYR A 122 -18.80 27.81 -13.92
N PRO A 123 -19.87 28.50 -13.47
CA PRO A 123 -20.24 28.54 -12.05
C PRO A 123 -20.48 27.16 -11.43
N LYS A 124 -20.92 26.17 -12.22
CA LYS A 124 -21.11 24.77 -11.76
C LYS A 124 -19.80 24.01 -11.50
N ARG A 125 -18.64 24.54 -11.89
CA ARG A 125 -17.32 23.95 -11.64
C ARG A 125 -16.61 24.56 -10.43
N SER A 126 -17.21 25.60 -9.85
CA SER A 126 -16.73 26.25 -8.62
C SER A 126 -16.92 25.35 -7.40
N ILE A 127 -16.06 25.52 -6.40
CA ILE A 127 -16.23 25.01 -5.04
C ILE A 127 -17.52 25.55 -4.41
N ASN A 128 -17.94 26.77 -4.73
CA ASN A 128 -19.15 27.39 -4.20
C ASN A 128 -20.40 27.01 -5.00
N THR A 129 -20.35 25.98 -5.86
CA THR A 129 -21.55 25.46 -6.52
C THR A 129 -22.56 24.94 -5.50
N SER A 130 -23.85 25.22 -5.72
CA SER A 130 -24.95 24.76 -4.85
C SER A 130 -24.89 23.27 -4.45
N SER A 131 -24.41 22.39 -5.35
CA SER A 131 -24.32 20.94 -5.09
C SER A 131 -23.29 20.54 -4.03
N ASN A 132 -22.41 21.44 -3.62
CA ASN A 132 -21.42 21.15 -2.59
C ASN A 132 -21.94 21.40 -1.17
N TYR A 133 -22.99 22.21 -1.00
CA TYR A 133 -23.59 22.56 0.28
C TYR A 133 -24.62 21.53 0.74
N ALA A 134 -24.88 21.47 2.04
CA ALA A 134 -25.88 20.57 2.61
C ALA A 134 -27.31 21.15 2.54
N ASP A 135 -27.46 22.45 2.31
CA ASP A 135 -28.75 23.17 2.31
C ASP A 135 -29.53 22.99 3.63
N ASN A 136 -28.79 22.95 4.74
CA ASN A 136 -29.32 22.65 6.09
C ASN A 136 -29.96 23.85 6.80
N GLY A 137 -30.19 24.96 6.09
CA GLY A 137 -30.75 26.21 6.63
C GLY A 137 -29.75 27.12 7.34
N LYS A 138 -28.49 26.72 7.49
CA LYS A 138 -27.41 27.60 7.98
C LYS A 138 -26.96 28.58 6.88
N PRO A 139 -26.38 29.73 7.25
CA PRO A 139 -25.76 30.64 6.28
C PRO A 139 -24.61 29.95 5.53
N LYS A 140 -24.45 30.22 4.23
CA LYS A 140 -23.47 29.57 3.36
C LYS A 140 -22.15 30.31 3.34
N LEU A 141 -21.10 29.71 3.91
CA LEU A 141 -19.73 30.18 3.84
C LEU A 141 -19.15 29.94 2.44
N THR A 142 -18.53 30.95 1.83
CA THR A 142 -17.91 30.82 0.50
C THR A 142 -16.41 30.92 0.57
N VAL A 143 -15.73 30.24 -0.36
CA VAL A 143 -14.34 30.57 -0.72
C VAL A 143 -14.34 31.81 -1.62
N GLY A 144 -13.48 32.78 -1.37
CA GLY A 144 -13.61 34.10 -1.99
C GLY A 144 -14.66 34.97 -1.30
N THR A 145 -14.48 36.27 -1.44
CA THR A 145 -15.51 37.27 -1.14
C THR A 145 -16.73 37.10 -2.06
N ILE A 146 -17.85 37.71 -1.68
CA ILE A 146 -19.06 37.73 -2.51
C ILE A 146 -18.77 38.25 -3.92
N ASP A 147 -18.02 39.33 -4.04
CA ASP A 147 -17.78 39.96 -5.34
C ASP A 147 -16.85 39.13 -6.21
N GLN A 148 -15.95 38.34 -5.62
CA GLN A 148 -15.06 37.43 -6.36
C GLN A 148 -15.80 36.23 -6.98
N ASN A 149 -17.02 35.94 -6.54
CA ASN A 149 -17.81 34.82 -7.02
C ASN A 149 -18.72 35.20 -8.19
N PHE A 150 -18.97 34.26 -9.12
CA PHE A 150 -20.04 34.43 -10.11
C PHE A 150 -21.38 34.56 -9.43
N ARG A 151 -22.29 35.36 -10.02
CA ARG A 151 -23.64 35.65 -9.49
C ARG A 151 -24.42 34.42 -9.01
N ALA A 152 -24.24 33.26 -9.65
CA ALA A 152 -24.92 32.01 -9.27
C ALA A 152 -24.45 31.42 -7.92
N ASN A 153 -23.25 31.80 -7.46
CA ASN A 153 -22.58 31.26 -6.27
C ASN A 153 -22.33 32.36 -5.21
N GLN A 154 -22.97 33.53 -5.34
CA GLN A 154 -22.87 34.60 -4.36
C GLN A 154 -23.77 34.32 -3.16
N HIS A 155 -23.18 34.26 -1.97
CA HIS A 155 -23.89 33.98 -0.72
C HIS A 155 -23.47 34.95 0.39
N ASN A 156 -24.43 35.37 1.21
CA ASN A 156 -24.13 36.03 2.46
C ASN A 156 -23.95 34.99 3.57
N CYS A 157 -22.93 35.14 4.38
CA CYS A 157 -22.72 34.29 5.55
C CYS A 157 -22.64 35.14 6.82
N TYR A 158 -23.73 35.23 7.58
CA TYR A 158 -23.74 36.04 8.79
C TYR A 158 -23.35 35.21 10.01
N VAL A 159 -22.25 35.56 10.66
CA VAL A 159 -21.79 35.03 11.95
C VAL A 159 -21.62 36.22 12.88
N ASN A 160 -22.25 36.19 14.06
CA ASN A 160 -22.21 37.30 15.03
C ASN A 160 -22.56 38.68 14.41
N SER A 161 -23.58 38.70 13.54
CA SER A 161 -24.04 39.89 12.79
C SER A 161 -23.03 40.46 11.78
N LEU A 162 -21.88 39.82 11.58
CA LEU A 162 -20.90 40.16 10.57
C LEU A 162 -21.02 39.21 9.39
N ASN A 163 -20.96 39.74 8.17
CA ASN A 163 -20.91 38.90 6.98
C ASN A 163 -19.47 38.44 6.76
N VAL A 164 -19.19 37.16 6.96
CA VAL A 164 -17.84 36.57 6.88
C VAL A 164 -17.43 36.20 5.44
N ASN A 165 -18.29 36.44 4.45
CA ASN A 165 -17.96 36.35 3.01
C ASN A 165 -17.54 37.70 2.42
N THR A 166 -17.21 38.68 3.27
CA THR A 166 -16.61 39.95 2.88
C THR A 166 -15.52 40.29 3.89
N CYS A 167 -14.57 41.13 3.50
CA CYS A 167 -13.50 41.53 4.39
C CYS A 167 -14.07 42.29 5.60
N ILE A 168 -13.82 41.76 6.80
CA ILE A 168 -14.40 42.23 8.06
C ILE A 168 -14.00 43.67 8.36
N TYR A 169 -12.83 44.10 7.91
CA TYR A 169 -12.36 45.48 8.02
C TYR A 169 -13.36 46.50 7.44
N TYR A 170 -14.05 46.17 6.34
CA TYR A 170 -15.03 47.06 5.71
C TYR A 170 -16.39 47.10 6.41
N ASN A 171 -16.64 46.17 7.34
CA ASN A 171 -17.92 46.05 8.06
C ASN A 171 -17.92 46.78 9.41
N GLY A 172 -16.99 47.72 9.65
CA GLY A 172 -16.94 48.54 10.86
C GLY A 172 -16.45 47.80 12.10
N GLY A 173 -15.39 46.99 11.95
CA GLY A 173 -14.93 45.96 12.90
C GLY A 173 -14.95 46.37 14.39
N ILE A 174 -15.01 45.45 15.38
CA ILE A 174 -14.45 44.10 15.54
C ILE A 174 -15.11 43.39 16.76
N LYS A 175 -14.94 42.06 16.96
CA LYS A 175 -14.42 41.44 18.21
C LYS A 175 -14.22 39.92 18.09
N THR A 176 -12.97 39.47 17.93
CA THR A 176 -12.54 38.22 18.58
C THR A 176 -11.86 38.58 19.89
N THR A 177 -12.22 37.85 20.93
CA THR A 177 -11.61 38.03 22.25
C THR A 177 -10.93 36.73 22.63
N GLY A 178 -9.60 36.71 22.66
CA GLY A 178 -8.84 35.58 23.19
C GLY A 178 -8.23 35.96 24.54
N SER A 179 -7.57 35.01 25.20
CA SER A 179 -6.90 35.27 26.48
C SER A 179 -5.41 34.94 26.38
N PHE A 180 -4.55 35.91 26.70
CA PHE A 180 -3.11 35.69 26.89
C PHE A 180 -2.75 35.93 28.35
N SER A 181 -2.08 34.98 29.00
CA SER A 181 -1.83 35.04 30.44
C SER A 181 -3.10 35.24 31.30
N GLY A 182 -4.27 34.87 30.77
CA GLY A 182 -5.57 35.03 31.43
C GLY A 182 -6.18 36.41 31.23
N ILE A 183 -5.52 37.26 30.44
CA ILE A 183 -5.95 38.61 30.10
C ILE A 183 -6.65 38.56 28.75
N LYS A 184 -7.92 38.95 28.75
CA LYS A 184 -8.72 39.13 27.54
C LYS A 184 -8.06 40.16 26.62
N LYS A 185 -7.68 39.75 25.41
CA LYS A 185 -7.17 40.59 24.32
C LYS A 185 -8.21 40.70 23.22
N ASP A 186 -8.40 41.91 22.72
CA ASP A 186 -9.19 42.16 21.51
C ASP A 186 -8.24 42.02 20.30
N TYR A 187 -8.49 41.03 19.44
CA TYR A 187 -7.73 40.86 18.21
C TYR A 187 -8.46 41.57 17.08
N MET A 188 -7.80 42.56 16.49
CA MET A 188 -8.40 43.43 15.51
C MET A 188 -8.60 42.66 14.18
N ASN A 189 -9.80 42.75 13.59
CA ASN A 189 -10.19 42.29 12.25
C ASN A 189 -10.61 40.83 12.03
N ALA A 190 -10.76 39.97 13.06
CA ALA A 190 -11.30 38.61 12.87
C ALA A 190 -12.77 38.44 13.32
N SER A 191 -13.40 37.32 12.94
CA SER A 191 -14.75 36.88 13.28
C SER A 191 -14.76 35.44 13.82
N GLN A 192 -14.95 35.33 15.13
CA GLN A 192 -15.13 34.06 15.83
C GLN A 192 -16.45 33.37 15.47
N GLY A 193 -16.45 32.04 15.59
CA GLY A 193 -17.67 31.22 15.59
C GLY A 193 -18.06 30.63 14.25
N ILE A 194 -17.20 30.69 13.23
CA ILE A 194 -17.40 29.96 11.96
C ILE A 194 -17.31 28.44 12.22
N ILE A 195 -16.34 28.02 13.03
CA ILE A 195 -16.11 26.64 13.47
C ILE A 195 -16.39 26.53 14.97
N GLU A 196 -16.94 25.40 15.40
CA GLU A 196 -17.19 25.04 16.80
C GLU A 196 -16.03 24.24 17.41
N GLY A 197 -15.44 23.33 16.62
CA GLY A 197 -14.47 22.36 17.11
C GLY A 197 -14.13 21.33 16.05
N LEU A 198 -13.41 20.30 16.46
CA LEU A 198 -13.25 19.07 15.69
C LEU A 198 -14.07 17.96 16.34
N ASP A 199 -14.47 16.99 15.52
CA ASP A 199 -15.06 15.75 16.00
C ASP A 199 -14.13 15.09 17.03
N LYS A 200 -14.68 14.75 18.20
CA LYS A 200 -13.88 14.30 19.35
C LYS A 200 -13.42 12.85 19.24
N GLU A 201 -13.93 12.08 18.28
CA GLU A 201 -13.52 10.69 18.09
C GLU A 201 -12.26 10.59 17.22
N ASN A 202 -12.12 11.48 16.23
CA ASN A 202 -11.04 11.39 15.24
C ASN A 202 -10.24 12.68 15.02
N TYR A 203 -10.64 13.81 15.61
CA TYR A 203 -10.06 15.14 15.40
C TYR A 203 -9.91 15.54 13.93
N LYS A 204 -10.65 14.87 13.03
CA LYS A 204 -10.51 15.01 11.59
C LYS A 204 -11.64 15.85 11.02
N ASN A 205 -12.88 15.53 11.38
CA ASN A 205 -14.03 16.24 10.86
C ASN A 205 -14.15 17.61 11.54
N VAL A 206 -14.23 18.66 10.73
CA VAL A 206 -14.42 20.02 11.20
C VAL A 206 -15.90 20.28 11.44
N LEU A 207 -16.24 20.79 12.63
CA LEU A 207 -17.61 21.08 13.01
C LEU A 207 -17.93 22.55 12.71
N PHE A 208 -18.61 22.81 11.60
CA PHE A 208 -18.98 24.18 11.20
C PHE A 208 -20.33 24.63 11.77
N ASN A 209 -20.38 25.88 12.26
CA ASN A 209 -21.64 26.55 12.64
C ASN A 209 -22.41 27.09 11.42
N VAL A 210 -21.77 27.08 10.25
CA VAL A 210 -22.27 27.54 8.95
C VAL A 210 -22.45 26.36 8.00
N ASP A 211 -23.16 26.56 6.89
CA ASP A 211 -23.17 25.60 5.77
C ASP A 211 -21.94 25.86 4.90
N GLU A 212 -21.26 24.81 4.47
CA GLU A 212 -19.90 24.90 3.93
C GLU A 212 -19.74 23.98 2.70
N PRO A 213 -18.89 24.34 1.72
CA PRO A 213 -18.79 23.63 0.43
C PRO A 213 -17.89 22.37 0.43
N GLY A 214 -17.50 21.87 1.59
CA GLY A 214 -16.55 20.78 1.81
C GLY A 214 -15.12 21.25 2.09
N LEU A 215 -14.95 22.35 2.82
CA LEU A 215 -13.69 22.85 3.35
C LEU A 215 -13.08 21.84 4.34
N PHE A 216 -11.75 21.72 4.32
CA PHE A 216 -10.96 20.84 5.21
C PHE A 216 -11.47 19.38 5.33
N SER A 217 -12.18 18.89 4.32
CA SER A 217 -12.72 17.53 4.29
C SER A 217 -12.12 16.73 3.16
N ASP A 218 -12.03 15.41 3.35
CA ASP A 218 -11.50 14.51 2.31
C ASP A 218 -12.55 14.10 1.29
N ALA A 219 -13.82 14.43 1.55
CA ALA A 219 -14.91 14.17 0.64
C ALA A 219 -14.66 14.85 -0.71
N LYS A 220 -14.73 14.08 -1.80
CA LYS A 220 -14.60 14.64 -3.16
C LYS A 220 -15.69 15.66 -3.43
N LYS A 221 -15.30 16.90 -3.77
CA LYS A 221 -16.21 18.00 -4.10
C LYS A 221 -15.83 18.62 -5.42
N THR A 222 -16.82 19.20 -6.10
CA THR A 222 -16.55 19.94 -7.35
C THR A 222 -15.70 21.16 -7.03
N GLY A 223 -14.67 21.42 -7.84
CA GLY A 223 -13.77 22.57 -7.60
C GLY A 223 -12.83 22.40 -6.40
N LYS A 224 -12.63 21.18 -5.89
CA LYS A 224 -11.66 20.88 -4.83
C LYS A 224 -10.62 19.86 -5.29
N THR A 225 -9.35 20.14 -5.00
CA THR A 225 -8.23 19.19 -5.13
C THR A 225 -7.53 19.05 -3.77
N ILE A 226 -7.01 17.87 -3.45
CA ILE A 226 -6.37 17.58 -2.16
C ILE A 226 -4.92 17.15 -2.42
N TYR A 227 -3.99 17.70 -1.65
CA TYR A 227 -2.56 17.39 -1.71
C TYR A 227 -2.04 17.01 -0.32
N ASN A 228 -1.47 15.81 -0.16
CA ASN A 228 -1.00 15.28 1.13
C ASN A 228 0.52 15.17 1.22
N ASN A 229 1.24 15.65 0.22
CA ASN A 229 2.68 15.42 0.02
C ASN A 229 3.51 16.73 0.03
N TYR A 230 2.94 17.82 0.54
CA TYR A 230 3.67 19.05 0.81
C TYR A 230 4.31 19.00 2.19
N LYS A 231 5.59 19.37 2.28
CA LYS A 231 6.40 19.26 3.51
C LYS A 231 6.51 20.61 4.20
N LEU A 232 6.02 20.71 5.44
CA LEU A 232 6.27 21.82 6.35
C LEU A 232 7.64 21.69 7.00
N THR A 233 8.32 22.82 7.14
CA THR A 233 9.58 22.93 7.86
C THR A 233 9.48 24.05 8.88
N PHE A 234 9.79 23.72 10.14
CA PHE A 234 9.92 24.67 11.23
C PHE A 234 11.39 24.72 11.66
N ASP A 235 11.94 25.94 11.76
CA ASP A 235 13.23 26.12 12.44
C ASP A 235 13.03 25.88 13.93
N LYS A 236 13.87 25.02 14.51
CA LYS A 236 13.84 24.64 15.92
C LYS A 236 14.95 25.39 16.69
N GLN A 237 14.55 26.06 17.75
CA GLN A 237 15.45 26.69 18.71
C GLN A 237 15.24 26.03 20.08
N ASP A 238 16.26 25.37 20.61
CA ASP A 238 16.22 24.82 21.97
C ASP A 238 16.19 25.95 23.01
N ASN A 239 15.29 25.86 23.98
CA ASN A 239 15.13 26.84 25.05
C ASN A 239 15.90 26.44 26.33
N GLY A 240 16.55 25.27 26.37
CA GLY A 240 17.38 24.79 27.49
C GLY A 240 16.60 24.29 28.71
N ASN A 241 15.28 24.15 28.60
CA ASN A 241 14.36 23.75 29.68
C ASN A 241 13.42 22.61 29.24
N ASP A 242 13.97 21.65 28.48
CA ASP A 242 13.22 20.54 27.85
C ASP A 242 12.08 20.99 26.92
N SER A 243 12.19 22.22 26.39
CA SER A 243 11.31 22.73 25.33
C SER A 243 12.10 23.31 24.18
N SER A 244 11.42 23.38 23.05
CA SER A 244 11.91 24.07 21.88
C SER A 244 10.87 25.06 21.39
N THR A 245 11.38 26.15 20.83
CA THR A 245 10.63 27.09 20.04
C THR A 245 10.69 26.66 18.58
N TYR A 246 9.54 26.51 17.95
CA TYR A 246 9.41 26.15 16.53
C TYR A 246 8.79 27.32 15.78
N THR A 247 9.45 27.77 14.72
CA THR A 247 8.97 28.88 13.87
C THR A 247 8.83 28.37 12.44
N LEU A 248 7.65 28.55 11.82
CA LEU A 248 7.43 28.13 10.44
C LEU A 248 8.44 28.83 9.55
N LYS A 249 9.19 28.02 8.79
CA LYS A 249 10.22 28.50 7.88
C LYS A 249 9.71 28.46 6.45
N SER A 250 9.16 27.31 6.04
CA SER A 250 8.79 27.08 4.66
C SER A 250 7.85 25.89 4.47
N VAL A 251 7.23 25.85 3.30
CA VAL A 251 6.59 24.68 2.71
C VAL A 251 7.37 24.27 1.47
N THR A 252 7.62 22.98 1.30
CA THR A 252 8.24 22.41 0.11
C THR A 252 7.24 21.55 -0.63
N SER A 253 7.05 21.80 -1.93
CA SER A 253 6.18 21.02 -2.80
C SER A 253 6.81 19.66 -3.13
N PRO A 254 6.03 18.72 -3.70
CA PRO A 254 6.55 17.43 -4.18
C PRO A 254 7.58 17.56 -5.30
N SER A 255 7.50 18.64 -6.10
CA SER A 255 8.47 18.98 -7.14
C SER A 255 9.77 19.60 -6.59
N GLY A 256 9.81 19.92 -5.29
CA GLY A 256 10.95 20.56 -4.63
C GLY A 256 10.89 22.08 -4.59
N ASP A 257 9.80 22.70 -5.03
CA ASP A 257 9.61 24.16 -4.95
C ASP A 257 9.42 24.57 -3.49
N VAL A 258 10.10 25.65 -3.07
CA VAL A 258 10.06 26.12 -1.69
C VAL A 258 9.34 27.46 -1.59
N THR A 259 8.30 27.51 -0.77
CA THR A 259 7.59 28.73 -0.38
C THR A 259 7.96 29.08 1.05
N LEU A 260 8.52 30.28 1.26
CA LEU A 260 8.90 30.75 2.59
C LEU A 260 7.68 31.24 3.36
N ALA A 261 7.72 31.10 4.70
CA ALA A 261 6.76 31.72 5.60
C ALA A 261 6.82 33.25 5.53
N GLY A 262 5.74 33.92 5.95
CA GLY A 262 5.61 35.38 5.91
C GLY A 262 4.81 35.86 4.70
N ASP A 263 5.17 37.03 4.18
CA ASP A 263 4.47 37.67 3.05
C ASP A 263 4.59 36.85 1.76
N ASN A 264 3.50 36.85 0.97
CA ASN A 264 3.37 36.11 -0.29
C ASN A 264 3.44 34.59 -0.11
N PHE A 265 2.80 34.07 0.93
CA PHE A 265 2.74 32.64 1.21
C PHE A 265 1.78 31.91 0.25
N PHE A 266 2.28 31.55 -0.94
CA PHE A 266 1.49 30.83 -1.94
C PHE A 266 2.09 29.46 -2.34
N PRO A 267 1.96 28.42 -1.50
CA PRO A 267 2.56 27.10 -1.76
C PRO A 267 2.03 26.39 -2.99
N LEU A 268 0.81 26.71 -3.43
CA LEU A 268 0.13 26.02 -4.52
C LEU A 268 0.27 26.71 -5.90
N ASN A 269 1.13 27.74 -6.03
CA ASN A 269 1.33 28.43 -7.31
C ASN A 269 1.76 27.50 -8.46
N ASN A 270 2.54 26.47 -8.16
CA ASN A 270 3.01 25.51 -9.17
C ASN A 270 2.23 24.19 -9.14
N ALA A 271 1.11 24.12 -8.41
CA ALA A 271 0.30 22.91 -8.34
C ALA A 271 -0.38 22.61 -9.68
N ASP A 272 -0.48 21.33 -10.05
CA ASP A 272 -1.12 20.90 -11.31
C ASP A 272 -2.58 21.36 -11.45
N SER A 273 -3.29 21.54 -10.33
CA SER A 273 -4.67 22.02 -10.32
C SER A 273 -4.82 23.53 -10.30
N ASN A 274 -3.73 24.31 -10.40
CA ASN A 274 -3.81 25.77 -10.47
C ASN A 274 -4.57 26.20 -11.74
N VAL A 275 -5.89 26.29 -11.63
CA VAL A 275 -6.80 26.72 -12.69
C VAL A 275 -6.78 28.24 -12.74
N LEU A 276 -6.76 28.80 -13.95
CA LEU A 276 -7.01 30.24 -14.13
C LEU A 276 -8.38 30.59 -13.56
N ASP A 277 -8.35 31.20 -12.39
CA ASP A 277 -9.50 31.57 -11.60
C ASP A 277 -9.41 33.06 -11.28
N CYS A 278 -10.21 33.85 -11.98
CA CYS A 278 -10.29 35.27 -11.68
C CYS A 278 -11.38 35.44 -10.64
N GLY A 279 -10.98 35.60 -9.37
CA GLY A 279 -11.81 36.38 -8.46
C GLY A 279 -12.19 37.66 -9.22
N TYR A 280 -13.48 37.87 -9.48
CA TYR A 280 -13.95 38.96 -10.33
C TYR A 280 -13.30 40.29 -9.87
N ASN A 281 -12.47 40.90 -10.73
CA ASN A 281 -11.43 41.92 -10.40
C ASN A 281 -10.23 41.38 -9.61
N ALA A 282 -9.34 40.62 -10.27
CA ALA A 282 -8.13 40.08 -9.65
C ALA A 282 -7.34 41.13 -8.84
N ALA A 283 -6.93 40.75 -7.64
CA ALA A 283 -6.16 41.54 -6.68
C ALA A 283 -4.84 42.15 -7.21
N ASP A 284 -4.31 41.66 -8.34
CA ASP A 284 -3.15 42.29 -8.99
C ASP A 284 -3.04 41.98 -10.50
N GLY A 285 -3.95 41.18 -11.06
CA GLY A 285 -3.90 40.76 -12.46
C GLY A 285 -2.74 39.81 -12.79
N GLN A 286 -2.04 39.25 -11.81
CA GLN A 286 -0.96 38.29 -12.05
C GLN A 286 -1.54 36.92 -12.43
N LYS A 287 -1.33 36.52 -13.68
CA LYS A 287 -1.61 35.15 -14.14
C LYS A 287 -0.64 34.21 -13.44
N GLY A 288 -1.12 33.40 -12.49
CA GLY A 288 -0.35 32.28 -11.92
C GLY A 288 -0.40 32.14 -10.39
N THR A 289 -0.97 33.09 -9.65
CA THR A 289 -1.06 32.98 -8.19
C THR A 289 -2.32 32.22 -7.76
N ASN A 290 -2.16 31.24 -6.87
CA ASN A 290 -3.27 30.52 -6.25
C ASN A 290 -3.64 31.17 -4.91
N TYR A 291 -4.73 31.94 -4.89
CA TYR A 291 -5.20 32.69 -3.72
C TYR A 291 -6.21 31.95 -2.84
N TYR A 292 -6.53 30.69 -3.15
CA TYR A 292 -7.66 30.00 -2.52
C TYR A 292 -7.27 28.59 -2.12
N PHE A 293 -6.79 28.44 -0.89
CA PHE A 293 -6.40 27.14 -0.38
C PHE A 293 -6.60 27.02 1.13
N GLY A 294 -6.89 25.80 1.58
CA GLY A 294 -6.78 25.41 2.99
C GLY A 294 -5.48 24.65 3.22
N MET A 295 -4.90 24.79 4.40
CA MET A 295 -3.77 24.03 4.91
C MET A 295 -4.12 23.44 6.26
N ARG A 296 -3.85 22.14 6.43
CA ARG A 296 -4.01 21.42 7.69
C ARG A 296 -2.72 20.72 8.08
N TYR A 297 -2.34 20.82 9.33
CA TYR A 297 -1.31 19.95 9.92
C TYR A 297 -1.57 19.72 11.41
N ASP A 298 -1.04 18.60 11.91
CA ASP A 298 -1.20 18.14 13.28
C ASP A 298 0.18 17.98 13.95
N ILE A 299 0.34 18.48 15.17
CA ILE A 299 1.55 18.34 15.99
C ILE A 299 1.18 17.58 17.26
N SER A 300 1.88 16.48 17.54
CA SER A 300 1.73 15.74 18.80
C SER A 300 2.84 16.07 19.77
N PHE A 301 2.53 16.14 21.06
CA PHE A 301 3.52 16.25 22.13
C PHE A 301 3.01 15.66 23.44
N SER A 302 3.92 15.29 24.33
CA SER A 302 3.61 14.91 25.72
C SER A 302 4.38 15.82 26.67
N LEU A 303 3.77 16.20 27.79
CA LEU A 303 4.38 17.14 28.73
C LEU A 303 5.64 16.56 29.37
N ASN A 304 5.66 15.27 29.73
CA ASN A 304 6.84 14.57 30.23
C ASN A 304 7.60 15.32 31.36
N GLY A 305 6.86 15.98 32.27
CA GLY A 305 7.43 16.76 33.37
C GLY A 305 7.68 18.24 33.05
N TYR A 306 7.46 18.66 31.80
CA TYR A 306 7.56 20.04 31.38
C TYR A 306 6.46 20.91 32.00
N THR A 307 6.86 22.04 32.57
CA THR A 307 5.94 23.00 33.24
C THR A 307 6.16 24.45 32.78
N GLY A 308 7.09 24.67 31.84
CA GLY A 308 7.39 25.98 31.24
C GLY A 308 6.30 26.45 30.27
N ASP A 309 6.59 27.45 29.46
CA ASP A 309 5.62 28.05 28.54
C ASP A 309 5.08 27.03 27.51
N LEU A 310 3.75 26.96 27.37
CA LEU A 310 3.08 26.25 26.29
C LEU A 310 2.29 27.27 25.48
N LEU A 311 2.82 27.62 24.32
CA LEU A 311 2.38 28.81 23.59
C LEU A 311 2.20 28.49 22.12
N TYR A 312 1.11 28.96 21.54
CA TYR A 312 0.96 29.06 20.09
C TYR A 312 0.77 30.53 19.69
N LYS A 313 1.38 30.93 18.59
CA LYS A 313 1.37 32.28 18.02
C LYS A 313 1.17 32.18 16.51
N PHE A 314 0.35 33.07 16.00
CA PHE A 314 0.11 33.25 14.59
C PHE A 314 0.11 34.73 14.23
N THR A 315 0.57 35.04 13.03
CA THR A 315 0.23 36.28 12.33
C THR A 315 -0.01 35.93 10.86
N GLY A 316 -1.10 36.43 10.30
CA GLY A 316 -1.47 36.17 8.91
C GLY A 316 -2.80 36.78 8.55
N ASP A 317 -3.14 36.73 7.27
CA ASP A 317 -4.45 37.12 6.75
C ASP A 317 -5.41 35.94 6.65
N ASP A 318 -6.69 36.30 6.51
CA ASP A 318 -7.83 35.38 6.46
C ASP A 318 -7.86 34.34 7.59
N ASP A 319 -8.36 33.15 7.32
CA ASP A 319 -8.88 32.32 8.40
C ASP A 319 -7.78 31.47 9.08
N LEU A 320 -7.73 31.52 10.41
CA LEU A 320 -6.98 30.55 11.23
C LEU A 320 -7.84 29.99 12.36
N TRP A 321 -7.78 28.67 12.51
CA TRP A 321 -8.26 27.95 13.68
C TRP A 321 -7.20 27.00 14.25
N VAL A 322 -7.01 27.04 15.56
CA VAL A 322 -6.08 26.16 16.28
C VAL A 322 -6.85 25.38 17.33
N PHE A 323 -6.61 24.09 17.39
CA PHE A 323 -7.27 23.16 18.30
C PHE A 323 -6.26 22.44 19.15
N VAL A 324 -6.64 22.09 20.39
CA VAL A 324 -5.90 21.14 21.24
C VAL A 324 -6.85 20.02 21.62
N ASP A 325 -6.49 18.79 21.27
CA ASP A 325 -7.30 17.57 21.44
C ASP A 325 -8.75 17.77 20.94
N GLY A 326 -8.87 18.40 19.77
CA GLY A 326 -10.12 18.71 19.08
C GLY A 326 -10.91 19.92 19.61
N GLU A 327 -10.50 20.53 20.71
CA GLU A 327 -11.13 21.72 21.27
C GLU A 327 -10.50 23.00 20.70
N LEU A 328 -11.34 23.92 20.19
CA LEU A 328 -10.91 25.19 19.60
C LEU A 328 -10.28 26.11 20.66
N VAL A 329 -9.02 26.50 20.47
CA VAL A 329 -8.25 27.34 21.42
C VAL A 329 -7.88 28.71 20.87
N LEU A 330 -7.78 28.86 19.55
CA LEU A 330 -7.58 30.14 18.87
C LEU A 330 -8.45 30.17 17.61
N ASP A 331 -9.22 31.25 17.45
CA ASP A 331 -10.14 31.45 16.34
C ASP A 331 -9.94 32.87 15.81
N LEU A 332 -9.29 32.94 14.66
CA LEU A 332 -9.12 34.12 13.82
C LEU A 332 -9.83 33.88 12.48
N GLY A 333 -11.05 33.31 12.51
CA GLY A 333 -11.81 33.11 11.29
C GLY A 333 -12.26 34.43 10.64
N GLY A 334 -12.68 34.35 9.39
CA GLY A 334 -13.16 35.48 8.59
C GLY A 334 -12.13 36.02 7.61
N ILE A 335 -12.60 36.69 6.55
CA ILE A 335 -11.72 37.37 5.59
C ILE A 335 -11.22 38.67 6.21
N HIS A 336 -9.91 38.86 6.28
CA HIS A 336 -9.32 40.04 6.91
C HIS A 336 -7.87 40.28 6.50
N PRO A 337 -7.37 41.53 6.58
CA PRO A 337 -5.93 41.77 6.43
C PRO A 337 -5.13 41.07 7.54
N GLU A 338 -3.80 41.09 7.42
CA GLU A 338 -2.89 40.53 8.42
C GLU A 338 -3.32 40.89 9.85
N CYS A 339 -3.61 39.86 10.64
CA CYS A 339 -3.89 39.95 12.07
C CYS A 339 -3.13 38.87 12.82
N GLY A 340 -2.84 39.13 14.10
CA GLY A 340 -2.10 38.20 14.94
C GLY A 340 -2.95 37.67 16.09
N GLY A 341 -2.68 36.44 16.50
CA GLY A 341 -3.28 35.80 17.67
C GLY A 341 -2.26 35.01 18.47
N ASP A 342 -2.42 34.99 19.78
CA ASP A 342 -1.52 34.27 20.70
C ASP A 342 -2.31 33.58 21.81
N VAL A 343 -1.94 32.33 22.11
CA VAL A 343 -2.70 31.48 23.04
C VAL A 343 -1.78 30.68 23.95
N ASP A 344 -2.00 30.81 25.26
CA ASP A 344 -1.33 30.02 26.31
C ASP A 344 -2.13 28.76 26.61
N LEU A 345 -1.58 27.59 26.25
CA LEU A 345 -2.26 26.30 26.36
C LEU A 345 -2.38 25.82 27.82
N TRP A 346 -1.68 26.45 28.77
CA TRP A 346 -1.96 26.24 30.20
C TRP A 346 -3.25 26.89 30.67
N GLN A 347 -3.86 27.76 29.85
CA GLN A 347 -4.98 28.60 30.26
C GLN A 347 -6.23 28.42 29.41
N THR A 348 -6.11 27.73 28.27
CA THR A 348 -7.26 27.37 27.44
C THR A 348 -7.20 25.91 27.02
N GLY A 349 -8.36 25.37 26.65
CA GLY A 349 -8.49 24.00 26.17
C GLY A 349 -8.35 22.93 27.27
N PRO A 350 -8.11 21.67 26.85
CA PRO A 350 -8.14 20.50 27.72
C PRO A 350 -7.07 20.51 28.82
N ILE A 351 -5.84 20.95 28.49
CA ILE A 351 -4.72 21.01 29.45
C ILE A 351 -5.04 21.98 30.58
N ALA A 352 -5.59 23.15 30.26
CA ALA A 352 -6.00 24.13 31.27
C ALA A 352 -7.11 23.62 32.18
N ARG A 353 -8.07 22.88 31.63
CA ARG A 353 -9.15 22.24 32.40
C ARG A 353 -8.61 21.20 33.37
N GLU A 354 -7.65 20.39 32.94
CA GLU A 354 -6.97 19.45 33.83
C GLU A 354 -6.20 20.18 34.93
N LEU A 355 -5.47 21.24 34.59
CA LEU A 355 -4.72 22.06 35.55
C LEU A 355 -5.61 22.61 36.67
N GLN A 356 -6.86 22.97 36.38
CA GLN A 356 -7.82 23.44 37.40
C GLN A 356 -8.21 22.37 38.43
N THR A 357 -7.97 21.08 38.14
CA THR A 357 -8.30 19.96 39.03
C THR A 357 -7.13 19.53 39.92
N VAL A 358 -5.94 20.10 39.70
CA VAL A 358 -4.70 19.73 40.41
C VAL A 358 -4.03 20.95 41.04
N ALA A 359 -3.08 20.71 41.96
CA ALA A 359 -2.48 21.79 42.74
C ALA A 359 -1.50 22.68 41.95
N SER A 360 -0.92 22.16 40.86
CA SER A 360 0.17 22.80 40.11
C SER A 360 0.41 22.09 38.78
N ARG A 361 1.14 22.73 37.86
CA ARG A 361 1.44 22.20 36.52
C ARG A 361 2.13 20.85 36.56
N ASP A 362 3.02 20.60 37.53
CA ASP A 362 3.73 19.32 37.70
C ASP A 362 2.82 18.14 38.09
N LYS A 363 1.53 18.39 38.36
CA LYS A 363 0.52 17.39 38.70
C LYS A 363 -0.47 17.08 37.58
N VAL A 364 -0.40 17.81 36.46
CA VAL A 364 -1.12 17.45 35.22
C VAL A 364 -0.56 16.13 34.69
N ASN A 365 -1.38 15.33 34.01
CA ASN A 365 -0.98 14.04 33.46
C ASN A 365 0.10 14.21 32.40
N MET A 366 1.34 14.02 32.83
CA MET A 366 2.53 14.22 32.01
C MET A 366 2.67 13.25 30.84
N SER A 367 1.99 12.10 30.94
CA SER A 367 2.10 11.02 29.95
C SER A 367 1.07 11.11 28.83
N THR A 368 0.03 11.95 28.99
CA THR A 368 -0.96 12.17 27.94
C THR A 368 -0.27 12.72 26.70
N ASN A 369 -0.57 12.13 25.54
CA ASN A 369 -0.20 12.70 24.26
C ASN A 369 -1.30 13.69 23.85
N HIS A 370 -0.92 14.94 23.68
CA HIS A 370 -1.77 16.01 23.20
C HIS A 370 -1.50 16.27 21.72
N THR A 371 -2.52 16.69 21.00
CA THR A 371 -2.41 17.07 19.59
C THR A 371 -2.87 18.50 19.37
N ILE A 372 -1.99 19.32 18.80
CA ILE A 372 -2.35 20.63 18.22
C ILE A 372 -2.72 20.40 16.76
N THR A 373 -3.95 20.73 16.38
CA THR A 373 -4.37 20.79 14.98
C THR A 373 -4.46 22.23 14.54
N VAL A 374 -3.90 22.54 13.38
CA VAL A 374 -3.99 23.88 12.78
C VAL A 374 -4.71 23.79 11.46
N LEU A 375 -5.74 24.61 11.30
CA LEU A 375 -6.44 24.87 10.04
C LEU A 375 -6.17 26.32 9.65
N TYR A 376 -5.52 26.52 8.53
CA TYR A 376 -5.27 27.84 7.95
C TYR A 376 -5.91 27.90 6.56
N MET A 377 -6.53 29.02 6.19
CA MET A 377 -7.19 29.15 4.90
C MET A 377 -6.98 30.53 4.30
N GLU A 378 -6.35 30.56 3.12
CA GLU A 378 -6.41 31.70 2.23
C GLU A 378 -7.77 31.70 1.53
N ARG A 379 -8.55 32.76 1.76
CA ARG A 379 -9.96 32.81 1.34
C ARG A 379 -10.36 34.12 0.69
N GLY A 380 -9.68 35.22 0.98
CA GLY A 380 -10.00 36.60 0.63
C GLY A 380 -9.55 37.01 -0.77
N GLY A 381 -8.69 36.22 -1.41
CA GLY A 381 -8.34 36.41 -2.82
C GLY A 381 -7.47 37.65 -3.10
N ASN A 382 -6.59 38.04 -2.15
CA ASN A 382 -5.77 39.25 -2.27
C ASN A 382 -4.31 39.05 -1.85
N ALA A 383 -3.93 39.44 -0.63
CA ALA A 383 -2.60 39.15 -0.11
C ALA A 383 -2.56 37.71 0.44
N SER A 384 -1.36 37.28 0.85
CA SER A 384 -1.20 36.14 1.74
C SER A 384 -0.03 36.41 2.67
N ASN A 385 -0.21 36.14 3.96
CA ASN A 385 0.78 36.20 5.01
C ASN A 385 0.56 35.02 5.96
N CYS A 386 1.62 34.24 6.19
CA CYS A 386 1.54 33.08 7.09
C CYS A 386 2.77 32.98 7.97
N ASN A 387 2.64 33.41 9.22
CA ASN A 387 3.66 33.28 10.26
C ASN A 387 3.11 32.43 11.40
N MET A 388 3.76 31.30 11.69
CA MET A 388 3.36 30.40 12.78
C MET A 388 4.53 30.18 13.72
N LYS A 389 4.27 30.18 15.03
CA LYS A 389 5.27 29.92 16.05
C LYS A 389 4.65 29.19 17.23
N PHE A 390 5.31 28.16 17.74
CA PHE A 390 4.87 27.49 18.96
C PHE A 390 6.02 27.10 19.87
N ILE A 391 5.71 26.98 21.16
CA ILE A 391 6.63 26.53 22.22
C ILE A 391 5.97 25.34 22.90
N VAL A 392 6.64 24.19 22.81
CA VAL A 392 6.17 22.90 23.30
C VAL A 392 7.37 22.09 23.81
N PRO A 393 7.16 21.04 24.62
CA PRO A 393 8.25 20.19 25.09
C PRO A 393 9.02 19.55 23.92
N ASN A 394 10.26 19.16 24.15
CA ASN A 394 11.12 18.50 23.15
C ASN A 394 10.59 17.15 22.65
N SER A 395 9.52 16.63 23.24
CA SER A 395 8.76 15.47 22.77
C SER A 395 7.89 15.76 21.54
N ALA A 396 7.78 17.02 21.14
CA ALA A 396 6.97 17.46 20.03
C ALA A 396 7.47 16.89 18.70
N ARG A 397 6.52 16.42 17.91
CA ARG A 397 6.75 15.74 16.65
C ARG A 397 5.52 15.91 15.75
N ILE A 398 5.76 15.93 14.45
CA ILE A 398 4.70 15.83 13.46
C ILE A 398 4.55 14.33 13.15
N ASP A 399 3.47 13.71 13.63
CA ASP A 399 3.23 12.27 13.50
C ASP A 399 2.74 11.94 12.08
N ILE A 400 3.61 12.11 11.08
CA ILE A 400 3.28 11.80 9.68
C ILE A 400 4.25 10.77 9.12
N ALA A 401 3.69 9.75 8.47
CA ALA A 401 4.48 8.84 7.65
C ALA A 401 5.03 9.61 6.45
N ASP A 402 6.34 9.66 6.28
CA ASP A 402 7.00 10.20 5.08
C ASP A 402 7.28 9.10 4.04
N SER A 403 7.09 7.86 4.47
CA SER A 403 7.43 6.66 3.73
C SER A 403 6.66 5.47 4.25
N GLY A 404 6.46 4.47 3.39
CA GLY A 404 5.83 3.18 3.73
C GLY A 404 6.68 2.00 3.27
N ASN A 405 6.41 0.84 3.84
CA ASN A 405 6.99 -0.41 3.39
C ASN A 405 6.09 -1.05 2.33
N LEU A 406 6.67 -1.85 1.44
CA LEU A 406 5.95 -2.72 0.53
C LEU A 406 6.42 -4.16 0.74
N ASN A 407 5.49 -5.06 1.05
CA ASN A 407 5.71 -6.50 1.11
C ASN A 407 4.80 -7.22 0.12
N PHE A 408 5.32 -8.23 -0.58
CA PHE A 408 4.54 -9.10 -1.44
C PHE A 408 5.16 -10.50 -1.52
N LYS A 409 4.39 -11.47 -2.04
CA LYS A 409 4.82 -12.88 -2.13
C LYS A 409 5.18 -13.27 -3.56
N LYS A 410 6.34 -13.90 -3.70
CA LYS A 410 6.83 -14.61 -4.87
C LYS A 410 6.58 -16.10 -4.70
N ILE A 411 5.88 -16.71 -5.66
CA ILE A 411 5.59 -18.15 -5.64
C ILE A 411 5.92 -18.83 -6.97
N ASP A 412 5.93 -20.16 -6.96
CA ASP A 412 5.82 -21.00 -8.16
C ASP A 412 4.35 -21.18 -8.58
N ASP A 413 4.15 -21.84 -9.72
CA ASP A 413 2.85 -22.22 -10.29
C ASP A 413 2.07 -23.24 -9.44
N ARG A 414 2.68 -23.76 -8.38
CA ARG A 414 2.07 -24.69 -7.40
C ARG A 414 1.72 -24.00 -6.07
N GLY A 415 2.03 -22.71 -5.92
CA GLY A 415 1.73 -21.93 -4.71
C GLY A 415 2.85 -21.89 -3.65
N ASN A 416 3.99 -22.54 -3.89
CA ASN A 416 5.11 -22.56 -2.95
C ASN A 416 5.91 -21.25 -3.04
N GLY A 417 6.39 -20.76 -1.90
CA GLY A 417 7.25 -19.57 -1.85
C GLY A 417 8.59 -19.81 -2.55
N LEU A 418 9.03 -18.85 -3.36
CA LEU A 418 10.32 -18.92 -4.06
C LEU A 418 11.32 -17.94 -3.47
N ALA A 419 12.44 -18.46 -2.98
CA ALA A 419 13.57 -17.68 -2.51
C ALA A 419 14.46 -17.21 -3.67
N ASN A 420 15.28 -16.19 -3.41
CA ASN A 420 16.34 -15.69 -4.30
C ASN A 420 15.85 -15.02 -5.60
N ALA A 421 14.57 -14.70 -5.73
CA ALA A 421 14.09 -13.82 -6.79
C ALA A 421 14.52 -12.38 -6.48
N VAL A 422 15.14 -11.70 -7.44
CA VAL A 422 15.62 -10.32 -7.28
C VAL A 422 14.64 -9.36 -7.94
N PHE A 423 14.12 -8.40 -7.17
CA PHE A 423 13.24 -7.34 -7.64
C PHE A 423 13.93 -5.98 -7.56
N GLY A 424 13.60 -5.11 -8.51
CA GLY A 424 13.94 -3.69 -8.48
C GLY A 424 12.69 -2.82 -8.47
N ILE A 425 12.75 -1.71 -7.75
CA ILE A 425 11.70 -0.68 -7.74
C ILE A 425 12.28 0.70 -8.08
N THR A 426 11.62 1.42 -8.97
CA THR A 426 12.08 2.72 -9.52
C THR A 426 10.97 3.77 -9.47
N SER A 427 11.27 4.99 -9.00
CA SER A 427 10.30 6.11 -8.96
C SER A 427 9.87 6.56 -10.37
N LYS A 428 8.59 6.88 -10.55
CA LYS A 428 8.04 7.50 -11.77
C LYS A 428 8.28 9.01 -11.84
N ASP A 429 8.29 9.67 -10.69
CA ASP A 429 8.30 11.13 -10.58
C ASP A 429 9.57 11.61 -9.85
N ASN A 430 10.74 11.49 -10.49
CA ASN A 430 11.92 12.30 -10.14
C ASN A 430 13.07 12.12 -11.14
N LYS A 431 13.39 13.17 -11.92
CA LYS A 431 14.48 13.16 -12.90
C LYS A 431 15.87 13.41 -12.30
N GLU A 432 15.98 13.90 -11.06
CA GLU A 432 17.29 14.23 -10.47
C GLU A 432 17.82 13.22 -9.43
N ASN A 433 17.00 12.28 -8.94
CA ASN A 433 17.45 11.20 -8.06
C ASN A 433 16.52 9.98 -8.22
N ALA A 434 16.74 9.20 -9.28
CA ALA A 434 16.01 7.96 -9.51
C ALA A 434 16.37 6.93 -8.42
N LEU A 435 15.64 6.96 -7.30
CA LEU A 435 15.67 5.91 -6.29
C LEU A 435 15.40 4.58 -6.99
N THR A 436 16.44 3.77 -7.12
CA THR A 436 16.37 2.37 -7.53
C THR A 436 16.78 1.54 -6.32
N LYS A 437 15.81 0.89 -5.69
CA LYS A 437 16.08 -0.08 -4.62
C LYS A 437 15.96 -1.48 -5.21
N THR A 438 16.74 -2.42 -4.68
CA THR A 438 16.57 -3.85 -4.96
C THR A 438 16.24 -4.62 -3.69
N SER A 439 15.53 -5.73 -3.84
CA SER A 439 15.21 -6.64 -2.74
C SER A 439 15.19 -8.08 -3.26
N VAL A 440 15.48 -9.02 -2.38
CA VAL A 440 15.58 -10.45 -2.69
C VAL A 440 14.53 -11.21 -1.90
N SER A 441 13.79 -12.12 -2.55
CA SER A 441 12.79 -12.92 -1.87
C SER A 441 13.42 -13.87 -0.84
N ASP A 442 12.80 -13.94 0.34
CA ASP A 442 13.23 -14.83 1.41
C ASP A 442 12.80 -16.30 1.18
N LYS A 443 13.12 -17.18 2.13
CA LYS A 443 12.75 -18.61 2.10
C LYS A 443 11.26 -18.90 1.97
N ASN A 444 10.40 -17.96 2.35
CA ASN A 444 8.94 -18.07 2.25
C ASN A 444 8.40 -17.37 0.98
N GLY A 445 9.30 -16.81 0.17
CA GLY A 445 8.98 -16.03 -1.01
C GLY A 445 8.59 -14.58 -0.70
N ILE A 446 8.81 -14.06 0.50
CA ILE A 446 8.47 -12.67 0.82
C ILE A 446 9.55 -11.73 0.30
N VAL A 447 9.14 -10.71 -0.43
CA VAL A 447 9.98 -9.61 -0.89
C VAL A 447 9.57 -8.36 -0.12
N SER A 448 10.54 -7.61 0.40
CA SER A 448 10.32 -6.44 1.25
C SER A 448 11.11 -5.23 0.77
N PHE A 449 10.42 -4.10 0.58
CA PHE A 449 11.03 -2.80 0.34
C PHE A 449 10.66 -1.85 1.47
N ASP A 450 11.65 -1.45 2.27
CA ASP A 450 11.43 -0.56 3.41
C ASP A 450 11.62 0.91 3.05
N ASN A 451 10.90 1.79 3.76
CA ASN A 451 11.02 3.24 3.66
C ASN A 451 10.95 3.74 2.21
N LEU A 452 9.92 3.34 1.47
CA LEU A 452 9.59 3.91 0.17
C LEU A 452 8.88 5.25 0.42
N PRO A 453 9.44 6.39 -0.04
CA PRO A 453 8.75 7.68 0.08
C PRO A 453 7.34 7.64 -0.52
N VAL A 454 6.45 8.49 -0.04
CA VAL A 454 5.14 8.72 -0.69
C VAL A 454 5.37 9.09 -2.16
N GLY A 455 4.69 8.41 -3.08
CA GLY A 455 4.89 8.57 -4.52
C GLY A 455 4.52 7.35 -5.35
N LYS A 456 4.81 7.43 -6.64
CA LYS A 456 4.51 6.38 -7.64
C LYS A 456 5.79 5.71 -8.13
N TYR A 457 5.73 4.40 -8.31
CA TYR A 457 6.87 3.57 -8.68
C TYR A 457 6.51 2.48 -9.70
N ILE A 458 7.53 1.96 -10.37
CA ILE A 458 7.49 0.73 -11.16
C ILE A 458 8.32 -0.33 -10.46
N LEU A 459 7.74 -1.51 -10.28
CA LEU A 459 8.39 -2.70 -9.75
C LEU A 459 8.63 -3.71 -10.89
N LYS A 460 9.81 -4.33 -10.92
CA LYS A 460 10.18 -5.34 -11.93
C LYS A 460 11.01 -6.46 -11.32
N GLU A 461 10.76 -7.69 -11.74
CA GLU A 461 11.67 -8.81 -11.45
C GLU A 461 12.91 -8.68 -12.35
N ILE A 462 14.09 -8.53 -11.73
CA ILE A 462 15.37 -8.40 -12.43
C ILE A 462 15.95 -9.78 -12.71
N THR A 463 15.84 -10.70 -11.74
CA THR A 463 16.40 -12.04 -11.84
C THR A 463 15.44 -13.03 -11.21
N ALA A 464 14.97 -13.98 -12.02
CA ALA A 464 14.19 -15.11 -11.53
C ALA A 464 15.08 -16.10 -10.76
N PRO A 465 14.53 -16.86 -9.80
CA PRO A 465 15.25 -17.94 -9.14
C PRO A 465 15.76 -19.01 -10.11
N ASP A 466 16.85 -19.69 -9.73
CA ASP A 466 17.42 -20.80 -10.51
C ASP A 466 16.37 -21.88 -10.82
N GLY A 467 16.31 -22.30 -12.09
CA GLY A 467 15.33 -23.30 -12.54
C GLY A 467 13.93 -22.73 -12.80
N TYR A 468 13.73 -21.41 -12.79
CA TYR A 468 12.46 -20.76 -13.10
C TYR A 468 12.62 -19.71 -14.20
N THR A 469 11.52 -19.44 -14.92
CA THR A 469 11.42 -18.32 -15.85
C THR A 469 10.54 -17.23 -15.23
N GLY A 470 11.09 -16.01 -15.14
CA GLY A 470 10.36 -14.82 -14.68
C GLY A 470 9.31 -14.37 -15.67
N SER A 471 8.26 -13.70 -15.20
CA SER A 471 7.17 -13.24 -16.08
C SER A 471 7.59 -12.12 -17.03
N GLY A 472 8.63 -11.35 -16.67
CA GLY A 472 9.08 -10.16 -17.42
C GLY A 472 8.15 -8.95 -17.32
N GLU A 473 7.04 -9.09 -16.58
CA GLU A 473 6.04 -8.05 -16.37
C GLU A 473 6.55 -6.92 -15.47
N GLU A 474 6.05 -5.72 -15.73
CA GLU A 474 6.19 -4.56 -14.84
C GLU A 474 4.92 -4.39 -14.03
N TYR A 475 5.07 -3.94 -12.78
CA TYR A 475 3.97 -3.73 -11.85
C TYR A 475 3.99 -2.28 -11.34
N ASN A 476 2.82 -1.75 -11.04
CA ASN A 476 2.69 -0.40 -10.50
C ASN A 476 2.65 -0.46 -8.97
N VAL A 477 3.38 0.45 -8.33
CA VAL A 477 3.31 0.65 -6.88
C VAL A 477 2.96 2.10 -6.62
N GLU A 478 1.99 2.34 -5.75
CA GLU A 478 1.66 3.67 -5.25
C GLU A 478 1.75 3.65 -3.73
N VAL A 479 2.54 4.56 -3.17
CA VAL A 479 2.65 4.80 -1.73
C VAL A 479 1.94 6.10 -1.43
N VAL A 480 0.88 6.04 -0.66
CA VAL A 480 0.09 7.21 -0.22
C VAL A 480 0.03 7.25 1.30
N LEU A 481 -0.34 8.38 1.87
CA LEU A 481 -0.77 8.41 3.27
C LEU A 481 -2.15 7.77 3.38
N ASP A 482 -2.40 7.04 4.47
CA ASP A 482 -3.76 6.64 4.80
C ASP A 482 -4.56 7.94 4.98
N GLU A 483 -5.61 8.06 4.18
CA GLU A 483 -6.52 9.20 4.23
C GLU A 483 -7.03 9.42 5.66
N ASN A 484 -7.22 8.37 6.46
CA ASN A 484 -7.79 8.43 7.81
C ASN A 484 -6.75 8.50 8.93
N ASP A 485 -5.47 8.31 8.63
CA ASP A 485 -4.40 8.33 9.60
C ASP A 485 -3.09 8.76 8.92
N SER A 486 -2.77 10.06 8.97
CA SER A 486 -1.56 10.59 8.34
C SER A 486 -0.27 10.02 8.95
N SER A 487 -0.32 9.40 10.13
CA SER A 487 0.81 8.63 10.70
C SER A 487 1.02 7.29 9.99
N THR A 488 0.11 6.88 9.10
CA THR A 488 0.17 5.63 8.35
C THR A 488 0.40 5.90 6.86
N ALA A 489 1.37 5.21 6.27
CA ALA A 489 1.54 5.12 4.81
C ALA A 489 1.01 3.78 4.30
N ILE A 490 0.33 3.80 3.16
CA ILE A 490 -0.19 2.62 2.46
C ILE A 490 0.56 2.45 1.15
N ALA A 491 1.29 1.36 1.00
CA ALA A 491 1.84 0.93 -0.29
C ALA A 491 0.88 -0.08 -0.93
N THR A 492 0.43 0.21 -2.15
CA THR A 492 -0.43 -0.68 -2.95
C THR A 492 0.32 -1.13 -4.19
N LEU A 493 0.43 -2.44 -4.37
CA LEU A 493 1.00 -3.09 -5.56
C LEU A 493 -0.12 -3.59 -6.46
N THR A 494 -0.09 -3.21 -7.74
CA THR A 494 -1.07 -3.61 -8.76
C THR A 494 -0.42 -4.14 -10.03
N ASP A 495 -1.07 -5.09 -10.70
CA ASP A 495 -0.71 -5.50 -12.06
C ASP A 495 -1.06 -4.43 -13.11
N ASN A 496 -0.72 -4.70 -14.37
CA ASN A 496 -1.00 -3.81 -15.51
C ASN A 496 -2.49 -3.68 -15.85
N SER A 497 -3.34 -4.55 -15.32
CA SER A 497 -4.80 -4.50 -15.46
C SER A 497 -5.48 -3.74 -14.31
N GLY A 498 -4.71 -3.30 -13.30
CA GLY A 498 -5.21 -2.60 -12.11
C GLY A 498 -5.69 -3.53 -10.99
N ASN A 499 -5.45 -4.84 -11.06
CA ASN A 499 -5.77 -5.75 -9.97
C ASN A 499 -4.77 -5.59 -8.83
N VAL A 500 -5.26 -5.51 -7.59
CA VAL A 500 -4.42 -5.41 -6.39
C VAL A 500 -3.77 -6.76 -6.08
N ILE A 501 -2.45 -6.76 -5.96
CA ILE A 501 -1.65 -7.93 -5.59
C ILE A 501 -1.37 -7.94 -4.09
N ALA A 502 -0.93 -6.79 -3.56
CA ALA A 502 -0.60 -6.65 -2.15
C ALA A 502 -0.83 -5.22 -1.67
N VAL A 503 -1.19 -5.09 -0.40
CA VAL A 503 -1.29 -3.82 0.32
C VAL A 503 -0.47 -3.93 1.59
N THR A 504 0.37 -2.93 1.86
CA THR A 504 1.14 -2.84 3.11
C THR A 504 0.83 -1.52 3.79
N ARG A 505 0.34 -1.57 5.03
CA ARG A 505 0.13 -0.39 5.89
C ARG A 505 1.30 -0.26 6.85
N THR A 506 1.91 0.91 6.90
CA THR A 506 3.06 1.23 7.74
C THR A 506 2.73 2.42 8.61
N LYS A 507 2.46 2.16 9.90
CA LYS A 507 2.13 3.19 10.88
C LYS A 507 3.38 3.62 11.64
N VAL A 508 3.67 4.92 11.60
CA VAL A 508 4.64 5.58 12.48
C VAL A 508 4.06 5.58 13.88
N GLN A 509 4.85 5.08 14.82
CA GLN A 509 4.53 5.07 16.24
C GLN A 509 5.79 5.39 17.05
N TYR A 510 5.61 5.75 18.32
CA TYR A 510 6.72 5.99 19.22
C TYR A 510 6.61 5.05 20.42
N ILE A 511 7.64 4.23 20.62
CA ILE A 511 7.76 3.32 21.77
C ILE A 511 8.96 3.80 22.57
N ASP A 512 8.74 4.11 23.85
CA ASP A 512 9.77 4.66 24.76
C ASP A 512 10.50 5.89 24.19
N GLY A 513 9.77 6.78 23.50
CA GLY A 513 10.31 7.98 22.89
C GLY A 513 11.14 7.76 21.62
N LYS A 514 11.22 6.53 21.11
CA LYS A 514 11.90 6.20 19.84
C LYS A 514 10.90 5.95 18.72
N LYS A 515 11.16 6.54 17.55
CA LYS A 515 10.38 6.29 16.32
C LYS A 515 10.46 4.80 16.00
N SER A 516 9.31 4.19 15.79
CA SER A 516 9.08 2.78 15.49
C SER A 516 8.00 2.70 14.40
N TYR A 517 7.90 1.54 13.76
CA TYR A 517 6.95 1.30 12.68
C TYR A 517 6.16 0.03 12.97
N ALA A 518 4.83 0.12 12.91
CA ALA A 518 3.95 -1.04 12.88
C ALA A 518 3.57 -1.34 11.43
N VAL A 519 3.72 -2.59 11.01
CA VAL A 519 3.49 -3.01 9.62
C VAL A 519 2.38 -4.06 9.58
N GLU A 520 1.37 -3.81 8.75
CA GLU A 520 0.30 -4.75 8.43
C GLU A 520 0.33 -5.08 6.93
N ASN A 521 0.29 -6.37 6.59
CA ASN A 521 0.36 -6.84 5.22
C ASN A 521 -0.93 -7.57 4.82
N VAL A 522 -1.46 -7.24 3.64
CA VAL A 522 -2.56 -7.97 3.00
C VAL A 522 -2.06 -8.46 1.65
N PHE A 523 -2.10 -9.79 1.44
CA PHE A 523 -1.73 -10.42 0.17
C PHE A 523 -3.00 -10.90 -0.55
N ASN A 524 -3.41 -10.16 -1.57
CA ASN A 524 -4.57 -10.50 -2.40
C ASN A 524 -4.22 -11.52 -3.49
N SER A 525 -2.96 -11.50 -3.95
CA SER A 525 -2.40 -12.36 -4.99
C SER A 525 -0.90 -12.58 -4.74
N SER A 526 -0.19 -13.23 -5.66
CA SER A 526 1.25 -13.45 -5.61
C SER A 526 1.85 -13.35 -7.03
N ILE A 527 3.12 -12.96 -7.11
CA ILE A 527 3.86 -12.96 -8.38
C ILE A 527 4.38 -14.38 -8.65
N VAL A 528 3.98 -14.97 -9.76
CA VAL A 528 4.22 -16.38 -10.10
C VAL A 528 5.33 -16.50 -11.14
N ASN A 529 6.26 -17.44 -10.94
CA ASN A 529 7.20 -17.88 -11.98
C ASN A 529 6.91 -19.33 -12.32
N THR A 530 7.15 -19.69 -13.57
CA THR A 530 6.96 -21.04 -14.06
C THR A 530 8.26 -21.82 -13.93
N ARG A 531 8.19 -23.06 -13.47
CA ARG A 531 9.37 -23.95 -13.39
C ARG A 531 9.85 -24.30 -14.81
N ASN A 532 11.16 -24.25 -15.02
CA ASN A 532 11.79 -24.76 -16.23
C ASN A 532 11.86 -26.28 -16.11
N VAL A 533 11.26 -27.01 -17.05
CA VAL A 533 11.33 -28.47 -17.13
C VAL A 533 12.50 -28.88 -18.02
N SER A 534 13.46 -29.63 -17.49
CA SER A 534 14.59 -30.20 -18.22
C SER A 534 14.33 -31.66 -18.62
N ILE A 535 15.10 -32.18 -19.59
CA ILE A 535 15.04 -33.61 -19.96
C ILE A 535 15.49 -34.53 -18.82
N GLU A 536 16.33 -34.03 -17.91
CA GLU A 536 16.77 -34.75 -16.72
C GLU A 536 15.67 -34.86 -15.65
N ASP A 537 14.63 -34.02 -15.74
CA ASP A 537 13.45 -34.14 -14.90
C ASP A 537 12.52 -35.27 -15.37
N PHE A 538 12.72 -35.85 -16.56
CA PHE A 538 11.92 -36.98 -17.04
C PHE A 538 12.43 -38.30 -16.46
N ILE A 539 11.56 -38.99 -15.74
CA ILE A 539 11.79 -40.37 -15.29
C ILE A 539 11.14 -41.31 -16.29
N VAL A 540 11.90 -42.28 -16.79
CA VAL A 540 11.39 -43.45 -17.50
C VAL A 540 11.80 -44.70 -16.73
N ASP A 541 10.84 -45.49 -16.28
CA ASP A 541 11.06 -46.80 -15.66
C ASP A 541 10.45 -47.91 -16.52
N LYS A 542 11.16 -49.04 -16.62
CA LYS A 542 10.73 -50.22 -17.36
C LYS A 542 10.86 -51.44 -16.47
N GLN A 543 9.73 -52.04 -16.11
CA GLN A 543 9.69 -53.26 -15.31
C GLN A 543 9.29 -54.44 -16.18
N VAL A 544 10.04 -55.54 -16.08
CA VAL A 544 9.76 -56.77 -16.82
C VAL A 544 9.48 -57.89 -15.82
N ARG A 545 8.38 -58.60 -16.02
CA ARG A 545 7.94 -59.72 -15.19
C ARG A 545 7.67 -60.93 -16.06
N VAL A 546 8.22 -62.09 -15.69
CA VAL A 546 7.78 -63.36 -16.28
C VAL A 546 6.32 -63.58 -15.90
N GLU A 547 5.45 -63.73 -16.88
CA GLU A 547 4.04 -64.06 -16.70
C GLU A 547 3.82 -65.57 -16.77
N ASP A 548 4.43 -66.21 -17.76
CA ASP A 548 4.42 -67.66 -17.95
C ASP A 548 5.83 -68.12 -18.34
N TRP A 549 6.45 -68.92 -17.46
CA TRP A 549 7.78 -69.43 -17.72
C TRP A 549 7.81 -70.45 -18.85
N ASP A 550 6.85 -71.38 -18.89
CA ASP A 550 6.85 -72.48 -19.85
C ASP A 550 6.59 -71.98 -21.26
N ASN A 551 5.70 -70.99 -21.38
CA ASN A 551 5.42 -70.32 -22.66
C ASN A 551 6.37 -69.15 -22.94
N ARG A 552 7.32 -68.83 -22.04
CA ARG A 552 8.26 -67.71 -22.17
C ARG A 552 7.57 -66.36 -22.43
N THR A 553 6.44 -66.14 -21.77
CA THR A 553 5.66 -64.89 -21.88
C THR A 553 6.09 -63.91 -20.80
N TYR A 554 6.41 -62.68 -21.20
CA TYR A 554 6.81 -61.61 -20.29
C TYR A 554 5.83 -60.45 -20.36
N LYS A 555 5.51 -59.89 -19.20
CA LYS A 555 4.75 -58.65 -19.05
C LYS A 555 5.71 -57.49 -18.82
N ILE A 556 5.65 -56.50 -19.71
CA ILE A 556 6.41 -55.25 -19.60
C ILE A 556 5.50 -54.12 -19.13
N ASN A 557 5.90 -53.43 -18.06
CA ASN A 557 5.27 -52.18 -17.62
C ASN A 557 6.23 -51.02 -17.89
N LEU A 558 5.76 -49.99 -18.59
CA LEU A 558 6.48 -48.74 -18.79
C LEU A 558 5.81 -47.63 -17.96
N MET A 559 6.62 -46.90 -17.21
CA MET A 559 6.16 -45.75 -16.43
C MET A 559 6.98 -44.54 -16.83
N THR A 560 6.30 -43.43 -17.11
CA THR A 560 6.94 -42.13 -17.34
C THR A 560 6.38 -41.09 -16.39
N GLY A 561 7.19 -40.11 -16.00
CA GLY A 561 6.73 -39.00 -15.19
C GLY A 561 7.78 -37.89 -15.08
N ILE A 562 7.41 -36.79 -14.44
CA ILE A 562 8.34 -35.72 -14.08
C ILE A 562 8.77 -35.96 -12.63
N SER A 563 10.08 -35.95 -12.38
CA SER A 563 10.65 -35.99 -11.06
C SER A 563 10.37 -34.67 -10.31
N ASN A 564 10.00 -34.78 -9.04
CA ASN A 564 10.04 -33.64 -8.13
C ASN A 564 11.47 -33.44 -7.59
N ASN A 565 11.71 -32.33 -6.88
CA ASN A 565 13.02 -31.99 -6.30
C ASN A 565 13.59 -33.04 -5.31
N ASN A 566 12.82 -34.08 -4.97
CA ASN A 566 13.22 -35.17 -4.08
C ASN A 566 13.39 -36.51 -4.84
N GLY A 567 13.42 -36.51 -6.18
CA GLY A 567 13.59 -37.71 -6.99
C GLY A 567 12.39 -38.67 -7.00
N SER A 568 11.19 -38.19 -6.62
CA SER A 568 9.94 -38.96 -6.66
C SER A 568 9.02 -38.51 -7.80
N TYR A 569 8.07 -39.35 -8.22
CA TYR A 569 7.07 -39.00 -9.23
C TYR A 569 6.18 -37.84 -8.75
N ALA A 570 6.03 -36.80 -9.57
CA ALA A 570 5.03 -35.75 -9.35
C ALA A 570 3.64 -36.29 -9.74
N GLU A 571 2.82 -36.64 -8.76
CA GLU A 571 1.45 -37.12 -8.99
C GLU A 571 0.55 -35.94 -9.42
N GLY A 572 -0.07 -36.03 -10.60
CA GLY A 572 -1.03 -35.04 -11.11
C GLY A 572 -0.55 -34.10 -12.22
N ASP A 573 0.74 -34.12 -12.59
CA ASP A 573 1.24 -33.35 -13.74
C ASP A 573 0.77 -33.99 -15.07
N VAL A 574 0.10 -33.22 -15.93
CA VAL A 574 -0.26 -33.65 -17.29
C VAL A 574 0.86 -33.31 -18.24
N ILE A 575 1.58 -34.33 -18.71
CA ILE A 575 2.61 -34.19 -19.74
C ILE A 575 1.93 -34.26 -21.11
N ASN A 576 1.94 -33.15 -21.87
CA ASN A 576 1.45 -33.10 -23.24
C ASN A 576 2.61 -33.17 -24.24
N ASN A 577 2.37 -33.73 -25.44
CA ASN A 577 3.34 -33.79 -26.56
C ASN A 577 4.61 -34.61 -26.32
N VAL A 578 4.55 -35.64 -25.48
CA VAL A 578 5.64 -36.62 -25.32
C VAL A 578 5.32 -37.88 -26.11
N ILE A 579 6.31 -38.35 -26.88
CA ILE A 579 6.25 -39.61 -27.63
C ILE A 579 7.15 -40.61 -26.91
N ILE A 580 6.62 -41.78 -26.57
CA ILE A 580 7.39 -42.87 -25.94
C ILE A 580 7.57 -43.97 -26.97
N ARG A 581 8.82 -44.40 -27.20
CA ARG A 581 9.15 -45.54 -28.07
C ARG A 581 9.86 -46.61 -27.28
N ASP A 582 9.24 -47.77 -27.13
CA ASP A 582 9.90 -48.95 -26.56
C ASP A 582 10.38 -49.88 -27.67
N TYR A 583 11.71 -49.92 -27.86
CA TYR A 583 12.34 -50.80 -28.84
C TYR A 583 12.47 -52.21 -28.26
N ILE A 584 11.91 -53.19 -28.97
CA ILE A 584 11.89 -54.58 -28.57
C ILE A 584 13.04 -55.31 -29.25
N ASP A 585 13.91 -55.92 -28.44
CA ASP A 585 15.03 -56.73 -28.88
C ASP A 585 14.53 -57.86 -29.80
N SER A 586 15.28 -58.13 -30.88
CA SER A 586 14.87 -59.07 -31.94
C SER A 586 14.71 -60.52 -31.48
N ARG A 587 15.18 -60.88 -30.27
CA ARG A 587 14.91 -62.18 -29.65
C ARG A 587 13.47 -62.33 -29.18
N PHE A 588 12.72 -61.23 -29.12
CA PHE A 588 11.35 -61.19 -28.63
C PHE A 588 10.35 -60.83 -29.72
N ASP A 589 9.25 -61.57 -29.76
CA ASP A 589 8.12 -61.32 -30.65
C ASP A 589 7.02 -60.53 -29.94
N ILE A 590 6.52 -59.46 -30.57
CA ILE A 590 5.41 -58.65 -30.05
C ILE A 590 4.08 -59.32 -30.41
N ILE A 591 3.23 -59.51 -29.40
CA ILE A 591 1.83 -59.93 -29.59
C ILE A 591 0.95 -58.69 -29.64
N ALA A 592 0.24 -58.48 -30.75
CA ALA A 592 -0.73 -57.40 -30.86
C ALA A 592 -2.03 -57.69 -30.09
N ASP A 593 -2.88 -56.68 -29.91
CA ASP A 593 -4.17 -56.80 -29.20
C ASP A 593 -5.12 -57.85 -29.82
N ASN A 594 -4.90 -58.20 -31.09
CA ASN A 594 -5.63 -59.24 -31.82
C ASN A 594 -5.02 -60.65 -31.67
N ASN A 595 -4.07 -60.84 -30.74
CA ASN A 595 -3.30 -62.06 -30.50
C ASN A 595 -2.37 -62.51 -31.64
N GLU A 596 -2.08 -61.64 -32.63
CA GLU A 596 -1.14 -61.98 -33.69
C GLU A 596 0.31 -61.60 -33.33
N ILE A 597 1.25 -62.48 -33.70
CA ILE A 597 2.68 -62.17 -33.67
C ILE A 597 2.98 -61.22 -34.83
N VAL A 598 3.52 -60.04 -34.49
CA VAL A 598 3.90 -59.00 -35.43
C VAL A 598 5.39 -59.10 -35.73
N THR A 599 5.72 -59.39 -36.99
CA THR A 599 7.09 -59.35 -37.51
C THR A 599 7.36 -58.02 -38.20
N ALA A 600 8.64 -57.73 -38.50
CA ALA A 600 9.05 -56.50 -39.21
C ALA A 600 8.28 -56.28 -40.52
N ASP A 601 8.09 -57.34 -41.31
CA ASP A 601 7.36 -57.27 -42.58
C ASP A 601 5.86 -56.96 -42.36
N LYS A 602 5.24 -57.56 -41.34
CA LYS A 602 3.83 -57.33 -41.01
C LYS A 602 3.56 -55.92 -40.51
N ALA A 603 4.46 -55.37 -39.69
CA ALA A 603 4.35 -54.01 -39.17
C ALA A 603 4.45 -52.93 -40.27
N ALA A 604 4.99 -53.26 -41.44
CA ALA A 604 5.06 -52.35 -42.59
C ALA A 604 3.77 -52.34 -43.44
N ASP A 605 2.99 -53.42 -43.41
CA ASP A 605 1.87 -53.64 -44.32
C ASP A 605 0.49 -53.31 -43.70
N GLN A 606 0.31 -53.44 -42.39
CA GLN A 606 -0.95 -53.12 -41.70
C GLN A 606 -0.73 -52.52 -40.30
N PRO A 607 -1.64 -51.64 -39.82
CA PRO A 607 -1.53 -51.05 -38.49
C PRO A 607 -1.86 -52.09 -37.42
N TYR A 608 -0.88 -52.39 -36.55
CA TYR A 608 -1.09 -53.17 -35.35
C TYR A 608 -1.00 -52.28 -34.13
N SER A 609 -1.88 -52.51 -33.15
CA SER A 609 -1.76 -51.93 -31.83
C SER A 609 -1.47 -53.02 -30.81
N VAL A 610 -0.72 -52.63 -29.79
CA VAL A 610 -0.71 -53.35 -28.53
C VAL A 610 -0.98 -52.32 -27.47
N ASN A 611 -2.02 -52.54 -26.68
CA ASN A 611 -2.14 -51.88 -25.40
C ASN A 611 -2.18 -50.34 -25.56
N GLY A 612 -2.96 -49.87 -26.55
CA GLY A 612 -3.13 -48.46 -26.87
C GLY A 612 -1.93 -47.79 -27.55
N GLY A 613 -0.84 -48.51 -27.80
CA GLY A 613 0.33 -48.05 -28.56
C GLY A 613 0.36 -48.67 -29.96
N ASN A 614 1.00 -47.99 -30.90
CA ASN A 614 1.14 -48.45 -32.29
C ASN A 614 2.44 -49.23 -32.45
N ILE A 615 2.35 -50.46 -32.94
CA ILE A 615 3.53 -51.26 -33.28
C ILE A 615 4.07 -50.77 -34.62
N LYS A 616 5.36 -50.45 -34.66
CA LYS A 616 6.06 -49.93 -35.83
C LYS A 616 7.40 -50.63 -36.00
N TYR A 617 7.97 -50.50 -37.19
CA TYR A 617 9.29 -51.02 -37.52
C TYR A 617 10.24 -49.89 -37.86
N ASP A 618 11.39 -49.85 -37.19
CA ASP A 618 12.47 -48.90 -37.46
C ASP A 618 13.50 -49.56 -38.37
N LYS A 619 13.52 -49.13 -39.64
CA LYS A 619 14.42 -49.69 -40.67
C LYS A 619 15.90 -49.41 -40.39
N GLU A 620 16.23 -48.32 -39.69
CA GLU A 620 17.63 -47.97 -39.40
C GLU A 620 18.18 -48.84 -38.26
N ARG A 621 17.34 -49.14 -37.26
CA ARG A 621 17.71 -49.97 -36.11
C ARG A 621 17.47 -51.46 -36.32
N ASN A 622 16.71 -51.83 -37.36
CA ASN A 622 16.28 -53.21 -37.61
C ASN A 622 15.55 -53.82 -36.40
N LEU A 623 14.70 -53.02 -35.75
CA LEU A 623 13.94 -53.40 -34.56
C LEU A 623 12.47 -52.99 -34.67
N LEU A 624 11.60 -53.82 -34.09
CA LEU A 624 10.23 -53.41 -33.80
C LEU A 624 10.20 -52.50 -32.57
N TYR A 625 9.27 -51.57 -32.54
CA TYR A 625 9.00 -50.74 -31.38
C TYR A 625 7.51 -50.48 -31.22
N VAL A 626 7.10 -50.17 -30.00
CA VAL A 626 5.74 -49.69 -29.70
C VAL A 626 5.82 -48.20 -29.39
N GLU A 627 4.97 -47.41 -30.05
CA GLU A 627 4.88 -45.96 -29.89
C GLU A 627 3.54 -45.56 -29.24
N TRP A 628 3.60 -44.81 -28.14
CA TRP A 628 2.44 -44.21 -27.48
C TRP A 628 2.42 -42.69 -27.62
#